data_AF-A0A2A5S4R3-F1
#
_entry.id   AF-A0A2A5S4R3-F1
#
_cell.length_a   1.000
_cell.length_b   1.000
_cell.length_c   1.000
_cell.angle_alpha   90.00
_cell.angle_beta   90.00
_cell.angle_gamma   90.00
#
_symmetry.space_group_name_H-M   'P 1'
#
loop_
_entity.id
_entity.type
_entity.pdbx_description
1 polymer ?
#
loop_
_entity_poly.entity_id
_entity_poly.type
_entity_poly.pdbx_seq_one_letter_code
_entity_poly.pdbx_strand_id
1 'polypeptide(L)'
;MVSGLTRNKSKDLMNKYLSTSLPSDPGVWYGTLGGSPAAHSNCTLFSQWFLKNYTRDDVQLAMPSGNGFEMVDKFIGANGGKFSKSGTPQAFSLFSISPNNGNYGTYGAGHTGIVLGIDGDTVITGEANYGAPYGGLDASYPNNGTVVRTHALSTFNSSTGVTFVNLTNYLVDELTNTNTNTDKKKGEKKMTLSFVYKGTGYSAVDGTMIAFSDGQVWEWIKQGARKNDTHVELGTLSDSQYKLFTKAYNFEL
;
A
#
# COMPACT_ATOMS: atom_id res chain seq x y z
N MET A 1 -12.99 8.71 17.64
CA MET A 1 -11.96 7.65 17.59
C MET A 1 -11.47 7.58 16.15
N VAL A 2 -10.14 7.51 15.94
CA VAL A 2 -9.57 7.40 14.59
C VAL A 2 -9.39 5.92 14.24
N SER A 3 -9.77 5.52 13.03
CA SER A 3 -9.45 4.21 12.45
C SER A 3 -8.90 4.39 11.03
N GLY A 4 -8.01 3.49 10.61
CA GLY A 4 -7.30 3.64 9.34
C GLY A 4 -6.25 4.76 9.34
N LEU A 5 -6.06 5.40 8.20
CA LEU A 5 -5.10 6.49 8.01
C LEU A 5 -5.68 7.84 8.45
N THR A 6 -4.84 8.67 9.06
CA THR A 6 -5.13 10.10 9.23
C THR A 6 -5.07 10.80 7.86
N ARG A 7 -5.63 12.01 7.76
CA ARG A 7 -5.63 12.78 6.50
C ARG A 7 -4.22 12.96 5.91
N ASN A 8 -3.20 13.19 6.73
CA ASN A 8 -1.82 13.34 6.26
C ASN A 8 -1.25 12.01 5.74
N LYS A 9 -1.46 10.90 6.45
CA LYS A 9 -1.03 9.57 5.97
C LYS A 9 -1.77 9.15 4.69
N SER A 10 -3.04 9.54 4.55
CA SER A 10 -3.79 9.38 3.30
C SER A 10 -3.13 10.16 2.15
N LYS A 11 -2.64 11.38 2.40
CA LYS A 11 -1.90 12.15 1.39
C LYS A 11 -0.59 11.48 1.01
N ASP A 12 0.13 10.92 1.98
CA ASP A 12 1.37 10.18 1.71
C ASP A 12 1.10 8.97 0.79
N LEU A 13 0.02 8.23 1.03
CA LEU A 13 -0.40 7.12 0.17
C LEU A 13 -0.79 7.62 -1.24
N MET A 14 -1.54 8.72 -1.34
CA MET A 14 -1.91 9.29 -2.64
C MET A 14 -0.69 9.84 -3.40
N ASN A 15 0.34 10.34 -2.69
CA ASN A 15 1.61 10.71 -3.31
C ASN A 15 2.36 9.48 -3.85
N LYS A 16 2.35 8.33 -3.15
CA LYS A 16 2.88 7.06 -3.70
C LYS A 16 2.16 6.65 -4.98
N TYR A 17 0.84 6.82 -5.03
CA TYR A 17 0.05 6.58 -6.24
C TYR A 17 0.49 7.51 -7.38
N LEU A 18 0.57 8.82 -7.11
CA LEU A 18 1.01 9.82 -8.09
C LEU A 18 2.44 9.58 -8.62
N SER A 19 3.33 9.03 -7.80
CA SER A 19 4.69 8.67 -8.23
C SER A 19 4.78 7.33 -8.98
N THR A 20 3.71 6.52 -8.97
CA THR A 20 3.71 5.23 -9.66
C THR A 20 3.58 5.43 -11.16
N SER A 21 4.42 4.74 -11.94
CA SER A 21 4.27 4.70 -13.40
C SER A 21 3.02 3.90 -13.78
N LEU A 22 2.02 4.59 -14.34
CA LEU A 22 0.76 4.01 -14.79
C LEU A 22 0.57 4.28 -16.28
N PRO A 23 -0.14 3.40 -17.02
CA PRO A 23 -0.45 3.68 -18.41
C PRO A 23 -1.42 4.86 -18.51
N SER A 24 -1.19 5.75 -19.47
CA SER A 24 -2.17 6.72 -19.95
C SER A 24 -3.18 6.03 -20.88
N ASP A 25 -4.41 6.56 -20.97
CA ASP A 25 -5.40 6.12 -21.97
C ASP A 25 -4.80 6.17 -23.39
N PRO A 26 -4.82 5.09 -24.20
CA PRO A 26 -5.60 3.84 -24.09
C PRO A 26 -4.88 2.63 -23.47
N GLY A 27 -3.76 2.81 -22.80
CA GLY A 27 -3.06 1.74 -22.10
C GLY A 27 -3.87 1.17 -20.93
N VAL A 28 -3.71 -0.12 -20.66
CA VAL A 28 -4.47 -0.89 -19.68
C VAL A 28 -3.57 -1.41 -18.55
N TRP A 29 -4.02 -1.32 -17.31
CA TRP A 29 -3.38 -1.88 -16.13
C TRP A 29 -4.40 -2.71 -15.33
N TYR A 30 -4.14 -4.01 -15.18
CA TYR A 30 -5.08 -4.97 -14.56
C TYR A 30 -6.54 -4.79 -15.02
N GLY A 31 -6.76 -4.73 -16.34
CA GLY A 31 -8.10 -4.64 -16.93
C GLY A 31 -8.77 -3.27 -16.82
N THR A 32 -8.00 -2.22 -16.50
CA THR A 32 -8.50 -0.85 -16.37
C THR A 32 -7.67 0.13 -17.20
N LEU A 33 -8.34 1.04 -17.92
CA LEU A 33 -7.69 2.07 -18.72
C LEU A 33 -7.03 3.15 -17.87
N GLY A 34 -5.99 3.76 -18.41
CA GLY A 34 -5.44 5.01 -17.93
C GLY A 34 -6.49 6.12 -17.80
N GLY A 35 -6.19 7.13 -16.99
CA GLY A 35 -6.94 8.38 -16.92
C GLY A 35 -6.59 9.37 -18.03
N SER A 36 -7.45 10.38 -18.15
CA SER A 36 -7.26 11.59 -18.96
C SER A 36 -7.75 12.80 -18.15
N PRO A 37 -7.06 13.97 -18.15
CA PRO A 37 -5.86 14.30 -18.93
C PRO A 37 -4.55 13.71 -18.40
N ALA A 38 -4.57 13.00 -17.26
CA ALA A 38 -3.41 12.33 -16.68
C ALA A 38 -3.73 10.87 -16.37
N ALA A 39 -2.75 9.98 -16.50
CA ALA A 39 -2.94 8.55 -16.21
C ALA A 39 -3.60 8.31 -14.85
N HIS A 40 -3.21 9.09 -13.84
CA HIS A 40 -3.68 8.97 -12.46
C HIS A 40 -5.11 9.46 -12.21
N SER A 41 -5.79 10.06 -13.20
CA SER A 41 -7.12 10.63 -13.03
C SER A 41 -8.26 9.62 -13.13
N ASN A 42 -8.03 8.33 -13.31
CA ASN A 42 -9.12 7.35 -13.38
C ASN A 42 -9.46 6.73 -12.00
N CYS A 43 -10.71 6.89 -11.54
CA CYS A 43 -11.21 6.34 -10.28
C CYS A 43 -11.00 4.82 -10.15
N THR A 44 -11.27 4.07 -11.22
CA THR A 44 -11.17 2.61 -11.19
C THR A 44 -9.72 2.17 -11.22
N LEU A 45 -8.84 2.93 -11.91
CA LEU A 45 -7.41 2.65 -11.95
C LEU A 45 -6.77 2.85 -10.57
N PHE A 46 -7.09 3.95 -9.88
CA PHE A 46 -6.64 4.16 -8.51
C PHE A 46 -7.08 3.03 -7.58
N SER A 47 -8.34 2.62 -7.69
CA SER A 47 -8.90 1.56 -6.85
C SER A 47 -8.24 0.21 -7.12
N GLN A 48 -8.01 -0.15 -8.38
CA GLN A 48 -7.25 -1.34 -8.75
C GLN A 48 -5.80 -1.25 -8.27
N TRP A 49 -5.18 -0.08 -8.35
CA TRP A 49 -3.82 0.14 -7.86
C TRP A 49 -3.73 -0.11 -6.36
N PHE A 50 -4.69 0.42 -5.60
CA PHE A 50 -4.73 0.18 -4.16
C PHE A 50 -4.92 -1.30 -3.86
N LEU A 51 -5.91 -1.94 -4.49
CA LEU A 51 -6.19 -3.36 -4.28
C LEU A 51 -4.96 -4.21 -4.59
N LYS A 52 -4.30 -3.97 -5.73
CA LYS A 52 -3.12 -4.75 -6.13
C LYS A 52 -1.94 -4.62 -5.18
N ASN A 53 -1.69 -3.41 -4.66
CA ASN A 53 -0.49 -3.14 -3.88
C ASN A 53 -0.69 -3.36 -2.38
N TYR A 54 -1.93 -3.30 -1.90
CA TYR A 54 -2.21 -3.30 -0.46
C TYR A 54 -3.15 -4.40 0.01
N THR A 55 -3.58 -5.31 -0.87
CA THR A 55 -4.25 -6.54 -0.45
C THR A 55 -3.35 -7.76 -0.65
N ARG A 56 -3.61 -8.83 0.11
CA ARG A 56 -2.86 -10.09 0.04
C ARG A 56 -3.04 -10.77 -1.32
N ASP A 57 -2.11 -11.66 -1.66
CA ASP A 57 -2.11 -12.39 -2.94
C ASP A 57 -3.33 -13.29 -3.19
N ASP A 58 -4.07 -13.65 -2.13
CA ASP A 58 -5.30 -14.45 -2.26
C ASP A 58 -6.56 -13.62 -2.57
N VAL A 59 -6.40 -12.30 -2.71
CA VAL A 59 -7.43 -11.38 -3.22
C VAL A 59 -7.29 -11.25 -4.73
N GLN A 60 -8.38 -11.54 -5.44
CA GLN A 60 -8.45 -11.43 -6.89
C GLN A 60 -8.95 -10.04 -7.30
N LEU A 61 -8.27 -9.42 -8.25
CA LEU A 61 -8.74 -8.19 -8.88
C LEU A 61 -9.85 -8.51 -9.89
N ALA A 62 -10.84 -7.63 -9.99
CA ALA A 62 -11.83 -7.72 -11.05
C ALA A 62 -11.20 -7.27 -12.38
N MET A 63 -11.20 -8.13 -13.39
CA MET A 63 -10.60 -7.85 -14.70
C MET A 63 -11.58 -8.26 -15.82
N PRO A 64 -12.21 -7.32 -16.55
CA PRO A 64 -12.10 -5.86 -16.39
C PRO A 64 -12.78 -5.35 -15.11
N SER A 65 -12.29 -4.23 -14.59
CA SER A 65 -12.80 -3.63 -13.35
C SER A 65 -14.19 -2.99 -13.51
N GLY A 66 -14.55 -2.59 -14.73
CA GLY A 66 -15.80 -1.90 -15.04
C GLY A 66 -15.76 -0.40 -14.73
N ASN A 67 -16.95 0.20 -14.66
CA ASN A 67 -17.19 1.57 -14.24
C ASN A 67 -17.15 1.70 -12.70
N GLY A 68 -17.04 2.93 -12.19
CA GLY A 68 -16.92 3.20 -10.76
C GLY A 68 -18.06 2.59 -9.92
N PHE A 69 -19.31 2.67 -10.39
CA PHE A 69 -20.44 2.08 -9.65
C PHE A 69 -20.42 0.54 -9.60
N GLU A 70 -19.70 -0.12 -10.50
CA GLU A 70 -19.68 -1.59 -10.62
C GLU A 70 -18.56 -2.24 -9.79
N MET A 71 -17.56 -1.46 -9.38
CA MET A 71 -16.31 -1.95 -8.78
C MET A 71 -16.55 -2.86 -7.57
N VAL A 72 -17.41 -2.46 -6.63
CA VAL A 72 -17.75 -3.28 -5.46
C VAL A 72 -18.32 -4.64 -5.87
N ASP A 73 -19.29 -4.67 -6.78
CA ASP A 73 -19.96 -5.90 -7.20
C ASP A 73 -19.04 -6.81 -8.01
N LYS A 74 -18.26 -6.22 -8.93
CA LYS A 74 -17.28 -6.97 -9.72
C LYS A 74 -16.17 -7.53 -8.84
N PHE A 75 -15.70 -6.78 -7.84
CA PHE A 75 -14.71 -7.25 -6.88
C PHE A 75 -15.23 -8.42 -6.04
N ILE A 76 -16.47 -8.35 -5.54
CA ILE A 76 -17.10 -9.47 -4.83
C ILE A 76 -17.20 -10.70 -5.74
N GLY A 77 -17.67 -10.51 -6.98
CA GLY A 77 -17.81 -11.58 -7.97
C GLY A 77 -16.48 -12.27 -8.30
N ALA A 78 -15.41 -11.49 -8.51
CA ALA A 78 -14.07 -12.01 -8.77
C ALA A 78 -13.52 -12.85 -7.60
N ASN A 79 -13.97 -12.59 -6.38
CA ASN A 79 -13.50 -13.28 -5.18
C ASN A 79 -14.43 -14.39 -4.70
N GLY A 80 -15.39 -14.83 -5.52
CA GLY A 80 -16.21 -16.02 -5.23
C GLY A 80 -16.96 -15.98 -3.90
N GLY A 81 -17.39 -14.79 -3.45
CA GLY A 81 -18.13 -14.62 -2.20
C GLY A 81 -17.30 -14.50 -0.92
N LYS A 82 -15.95 -14.42 -1.01
CA LYS A 82 -15.08 -14.10 0.16
C LYS A 82 -15.42 -12.76 0.83
N PHE A 83 -16.05 -11.86 0.08
CA PHE A 83 -16.43 -10.53 0.52
C PHE A 83 -17.94 -10.36 0.47
N SER A 84 -18.46 -9.48 1.33
CA SER A 84 -19.87 -9.10 1.35
C SER A 84 -20.00 -7.60 1.22
N LYS A 85 -21.06 -7.18 0.51
CA LYS A 85 -21.40 -5.77 0.36
C LYS A 85 -21.87 -5.21 1.71
N SER A 86 -21.37 -4.04 2.08
CA SER A 86 -21.79 -3.26 3.24
C SER A 86 -22.44 -1.94 2.78
N GLY A 87 -23.38 -1.44 3.59
CA GLY A 87 -23.95 -0.11 3.46
C GLY A 87 -23.27 0.96 4.32
N THR A 88 -22.32 0.58 5.17
CA THR A 88 -21.62 1.49 6.07
C THR A 88 -20.13 1.59 5.71
N PRO A 89 -19.55 2.81 5.76
CA PRO A 89 -18.14 2.99 5.52
C PRO A 89 -17.34 2.42 6.69
N GLN A 90 -16.20 1.80 6.36
CA GLN A 90 -15.19 1.37 7.32
C GLN A 90 -13.83 1.78 6.75
N ALA A 91 -12.86 2.00 7.63
CA ALA A 91 -11.49 2.21 7.20
C ALA A 91 -11.03 1.05 6.30
N PHE A 92 -10.30 1.39 5.24
CA PHE A 92 -9.82 0.48 4.21
C PHE A 92 -10.92 -0.29 3.47
N SER A 93 -12.06 0.36 3.22
CA SER A 93 -13.09 -0.19 2.34
C SER A 93 -12.92 0.29 0.90
N LEU A 94 -13.03 -0.62 -0.06
CA LEU A 94 -13.39 -0.26 -1.44
C LEU A 94 -14.82 0.28 -1.42
N PHE A 95 -15.09 1.38 -2.11
CA PHE A 95 -16.45 1.90 -2.24
C PHE A 95 -16.85 2.13 -3.70
N SER A 96 -18.15 2.05 -3.96
CA SER A 96 -18.79 2.42 -5.22
C SER A 96 -19.96 3.36 -4.94
N ILE A 97 -20.01 4.47 -5.67
CA ILE A 97 -21.11 5.44 -5.66
C ILE A 97 -21.96 5.17 -6.91
N SER A 98 -23.29 5.14 -6.71
CA SER A 98 -24.26 4.92 -7.79
C SER A 98 -24.10 5.91 -8.95
N PRO A 99 -24.55 5.55 -10.16
CA PRO A 99 -24.65 6.49 -11.28
C PRO A 99 -25.60 7.65 -10.99
N ASN A 100 -25.39 8.79 -11.65
CA ASN A 100 -26.27 9.98 -11.60
C ASN A 100 -26.63 10.42 -10.17
N ASN A 101 -25.67 10.35 -9.26
CA ASN A 101 -25.88 10.60 -7.84
C ASN A 101 -25.70 12.08 -7.52
N GLY A 102 -26.81 12.77 -7.25
CA GLY A 102 -26.82 14.20 -6.95
C GLY A 102 -26.07 14.60 -5.67
N ASN A 103 -25.92 13.68 -4.71
CA ASN A 103 -25.17 13.98 -3.47
C ASN A 103 -23.67 14.11 -3.72
N TYR A 104 -23.16 13.41 -4.75
CA TYR A 104 -21.73 13.29 -5.04
C TYR A 104 -21.33 13.78 -6.42
N GLY A 105 -22.28 14.24 -7.23
CA GLY A 105 -22.04 14.77 -8.57
C GLY A 105 -21.52 13.71 -9.55
N THR A 106 -21.99 12.46 -9.44
CA THR A 106 -21.57 11.40 -10.37
C THR A 106 -22.41 11.41 -11.65
N TYR A 107 -21.80 11.00 -12.76
CA TYR A 107 -22.49 10.77 -14.04
C TYR A 107 -22.83 9.29 -14.22
N GLY A 108 -23.11 8.85 -15.46
CA GLY A 108 -23.48 7.46 -15.79
C GLY A 108 -22.45 6.41 -15.37
N ALA A 109 -21.16 6.76 -15.23
CA ALA A 109 -20.12 5.85 -14.77
C ALA A 109 -20.10 5.66 -13.23
N GLY A 110 -20.88 6.43 -12.48
CA GLY A 110 -20.77 6.49 -11.02
C GLY A 110 -19.39 6.98 -10.58
N HIS A 111 -18.94 6.52 -9.42
CA HIS A 111 -17.59 6.80 -8.91
C HIS A 111 -17.11 5.69 -7.97
N THR A 112 -15.80 5.58 -7.75
CA THR A 112 -15.21 4.62 -6.82
C THR A 112 -13.96 5.20 -6.19
N GLY A 113 -13.53 4.60 -5.09
CA GLY A 113 -12.28 4.92 -4.43
C GLY A 113 -12.09 4.03 -3.22
N ILE A 114 -11.22 4.46 -2.33
CA ILE A 114 -10.91 3.76 -1.08
C ILE A 114 -11.23 4.67 0.09
N VAL A 115 -11.99 4.17 1.07
CA VAL A 115 -12.05 4.78 2.39
C VAL A 115 -10.71 4.52 3.06
N LEU A 116 -9.87 5.54 3.18
CA LEU A 116 -8.52 5.42 3.75
C LEU A 116 -8.54 5.49 5.27
N GLY A 117 -9.53 6.18 5.86
CA GLY A 117 -9.69 6.26 7.31
C GLY A 117 -11.02 6.88 7.73
N ILE A 118 -11.29 6.80 9.03
CA ILE A 118 -12.41 7.46 9.70
C ILE A 118 -11.86 8.21 10.91
N ASP A 119 -12.19 9.48 11.02
CA ASP A 119 -11.82 10.35 12.14
C ASP A 119 -13.08 11.00 12.72
N GLY A 120 -13.58 10.42 13.82
CA GLY A 120 -14.86 10.84 14.41
C GLY A 120 -15.99 10.67 13.39
N ASP A 121 -16.68 11.78 13.09
CA ASP A 121 -17.80 11.82 12.13
C ASP A 121 -17.35 12.10 10.69
N THR A 122 -16.05 11.97 10.41
CA THR A 122 -15.47 12.22 9.08
C THR A 122 -14.93 10.94 8.46
N VAL A 123 -15.35 10.65 7.23
CA VAL A 123 -14.78 9.62 6.36
C VAL A 123 -13.71 10.26 5.49
N ILE A 124 -12.50 9.69 5.45
CA ILE A 124 -11.39 10.15 4.61
C ILE A 124 -11.26 9.19 3.43
N THR A 125 -11.33 9.69 2.21
CA THR A 125 -11.26 8.89 0.98
C THR A 125 -10.06 9.29 0.12
N GLY A 126 -9.47 8.31 -0.56
CA GLY A 126 -8.62 8.53 -1.72
C GLY A 126 -9.46 8.35 -2.98
N GLU A 127 -9.42 9.34 -3.87
CA GLU A 127 -10.24 9.39 -5.09
C GLU A 127 -9.40 9.88 -6.27
N ALA A 128 -9.78 9.44 -7.47
CA ALA A 128 -9.26 9.95 -8.74
C ALA A 128 -10.42 10.23 -9.70
N ASN A 129 -10.45 11.37 -10.37
CA ASN A 129 -11.61 11.85 -11.13
C ASN A 129 -11.31 12.01 -12.62
N TYR A 130 -11.94 11.17 -13.44
CA TYR A 130 -11.66 11.15 -14.87
C TYR A 130 -12.14 12.47 -15.50
N GLY A 131 -11.36 13.02 -16.42
CA GLY A 131 -11.64 14.30 -17.06
C GLY A 131 -11.20 15.53 -16.27
N ALA A 132 -10.65 15.37 -15.05
CA ALA A 132 -10.16 16.47 -14.24
C ALA A 132 -8.60 16.48 -14.19
N PRO A 133 -7.95 17.64 -14.38
CA PRO A 133 -6.51 17.76 -14.17
C PRO A 133 -6.15 17.62 -12.69
N TYR A 134 -4.90 17.27 -12.40
CA TYR A 134 -4.39 17.29 -11.03
C TYR A 134 -4.13 18.74 -10.58
N GLY A 135 -4.80 19.15 -9.50
CA GLY A 135 -4.62 20.46 -8.86
C GLY A 135 -4.03 20.42 -7.46
N GLY A 136 -3.62 19.24 -6.96
CA GLY A 136 -3.21 19.02 -5.57
C GLY A 136 -4.17 18.10 -4.80
N LEU A 137 -3.67 17.48 -3.73
CA LEU A 137 -4.43 16.51 -2.93
C LEU A 137 -5.56 17.10 -2.09
N ASP A 138 -5.68 18.43 -2.03
CA ASP A 138 -6.79 19.15 -1.38
C ASP A 138 -7.62 19.96 -2.39
N ALA A 139 -7.39 19.78 -3.69
CA ALA A 139 -8.00 20.62 -4.71
C ALA A 139 -9.52 20.42 -4.83
N SER A 140 -10.22 21.52 -5.13
CA SER A 140 -11.63 21.50 -5.47
C SER A 140 -11.85 21.15 -6.94
N TYR A 141 -13.09 20.75 -7.27
CA TYR A 141 -13.54 20.69 -8.66
C TYR A 141 -13.34 22.06 -9.35
N PRO A 142 -12.93 22.11 -10.64
CA PRO A 142 -12.68 21.00 -11.55
C PRO A 142 -11.25 20.43 -11.52
N ASN A 143 -10.37 20.91 -10.63
CA ASN A 143 -8.95 20.51 -10.60
C ASN A 143 -8.69 19.33 -9.65
N ASN A 144 -9.61 18.37 -9.60
CA ASN A 144 -9.63 17.28 -8.63
C ASN A 144 -9.26 15.92 -9.24
N GLY A 145 -8.31 15.86 -10.19
CA GLY A 145 -7.93 14.62 -10.87
C GLY A 145 -7.45 13.49 -9.94
N THR A 146 -6.75 13.81 -8.86
CA THR A 146 -6.36 12.88 -7.79
C THR A 146 -6.37 13.64 -6.47
N VAL A 147 -7.10 13.14 -5.47
CA VAL A 147 -7.45 13.95 -4.30
C VAL A 147 -7.65 13.08 -3.05
N VAL A 148 -7.38 13.65 -1.88
CA VAL A 148 -7.86 13.14 -0.59
C VAL A 148 -9.08 13.96 -0.18
N ARG A 149 -10.25 13.32 -0.11
CA ARG A 149 -11.50 13.99 0.26
C ARG A 149 -11.97 13.57 1.64
N THR A 150 -12.84 14.40 2.19
CA THR A 150 -13.53 14.14 3.44
C THR A 150 -15.03 14.22 3.21
N HIS A 151 -15.75 13.24 3.77
CA HIS A 151 -17.22 13.17 3.73
C HIS A 151 -17.76 13.03 5.15
N ALA A 152 -18.98 13.48 5.40
CA ALA A 152 -19.64 13.23 6.68
C ALA A 152 -20.02 11.75 6.79
N LEU A 153 -19.71 11.12 7.92
CA LEU A 153 -20.04 9.71 8.21
C LEU A 153 -21.55 9.45 8.15
N SER A 154 -22.34 10.44 8.57
CA SER A 154 -23.81 10.39 8.57
C SER A 154 -24.42 10.32 7.17
N THR A 155 -23.70 10.76 6.14
CA THR A 155 -24.21 10.79 4.76
C THR A 155 -23.43 9.89 3.82
N PHE A 156 -22.16 9.58 4.05
CA PHE A 156 -21.37 8.71 3.17
C PHE A 156 -21.65 7.22 3.43
N ASN A 157 -22.86 6.77 3.07
CA ASN A 157 -23.37 5.42 3.33
C ASN A 157 -24.43 5.00 2.30
N SER A 158 -25.08 3.85 2.50
CA SER A 158 -26.06 3.32 1.55
C SER A 158 -27.31 4.18 1.38
N SER A 159 -27.67 5.02 2.36
CA SER A 159 -28.82 5.92 2.24
C SER A 159 -28.64 6.98 1.15
N THR A 160 -27.38 7.28 0.79
CA THR A 160 -27.03 8.21 -0.28
C THR A 160 -26.46 7.50 -1.49
N GLY A 161 -26.61 6.18 -1.62
CA GLY A 161 -26.19 5.42 -2.80
C GLY A 161 -24.71 5.01 -2.82
N VAL A 162 -24.04 4.95 -1.66
CA VAL A 162 -22.68 4.42 -1.54
C VAL A 162 -22.69 2.99 -1.00
N THR A 163 -21.94 2.10 -1.64
CA THR A 163 -21.76 0.70 -1.21
C THR A 163 -20.29 0.41 -0.96
N PHE A 164 -20.01 -0.55 -0.10
CA PHE A 164 -18.65 -0.81 0.40
C PHE A 164 -18.31 -2.29 0.42
N VAL A 165 -17.02 -2.60 0.38
CA VAL A 165 -16.43 -3.88 0.77
C VAL A 165 -15.27 -3.61 1.71
N ASN A 166 -15.33 -4.19 2.92
CA ASN A 166 -14.27 -4.05 3.91
C ASN A 166 -13.10 -4.97 3.58
N LEU A 167 -11.90 -4.40 3.49
CA LEU A 167 -10.67 -5.11 3.16
C LEU A 167 -9.78 -5.38 4.37
N THR A 168 -10.14 -4.93 5.58
CA THR A 168 -9.26 -4.88 6.78
C THR A 168 -8.52 -6.19 7.05
N ASN A 169 -9.19 -7.34 6.91
CA ASN A 169 -8.60 -8.66 7.18
C ASN A 169 -7.74 -9.22 6.03
N TYR A 170 -7.65 -8.48 4.93
CA TYR A 170 -7.00 -8.85 3.68
C TYR A 170 -5.94 -7.83 3.25
N LEU A 171 -5.62 -6.87 4.11
CA LEU A 171 -4.55 -5.91 3.86
C LEU A 171 -3.18 -6.53 4.10
N VAL A 172 -2.17 -6.02 3.38
CA VAL A 172 -0.76 -6.29 3.68
C VAL A 172 -0.33 -5.53 4.94
N ASP A 173 0.68 -6.05 5.63
CA ASP A 173 1.20 -5.50 6.90
C ASP A 173 1.69 -4.05 6.79
N GLU A 174 2.12 -3.61 5.61
CA GLU A 174 2.55 -2.22 5.36
C GLU A 174 1.43 -1.21 5.68
N LEU A 175 0.16 -1.58 5.45
CA LEU A 175 -0.96 -0.69 5.66
C LEU A 175 -1.49 -0.73 7.11
N THR A 176 -1.46 -1.91 7.74
CA THR A 176 -2.03 -2.16 9.08
C THR A 176 -1.15 -1.65 10.23
N ASN A 177 0.16 -1.52 10.02
CA ASN A 177 1.10 -1.03 11.04
C ASN A 177 1.06 0.49 11.28
N THR A 178 0.15 1.22 10.62
CA THR A 178 0.05 2.68 10.73
C THR A 178 -0.68 3.20 11.98
N ASN A 179 -1.31 2.33 12.79
CA ASN A 179 -2.10 2.71 13.97
C ASN A 179 -1.47 2.33 15.33
N THR A 180 -0.26 1.81 15.37
CA THR A 180 0.45 1.63 16.65
C THR A 180 1.35 2.83 16.91
N ASN A 181 0.90 3.68 17.84
CA ASN A 181 1.72 4.67 18.52
C ASN A 181 2.74 3.91 19.39
N THR A 182 3.74 3.29 18.77
CA THR A 182 4.95 2.83 19.43
C THR A 182 6.07 2.85 18.41
N ASP A 183 7.04 3.74 18.63
CA ASP A 183 8.36 3.72 18.04
C ASP A 183 9.08 2.39 18.32
N LYS A 184 8.68 1.34 17.61
CA LYS A 184 9.51 0.17 17.36
C LYS A 184 9.36 -0.18 15.90
N LYS A 185 10.20 0.45 15.08
CA LYS A 185 10.54 -0.02 13.73
C LYS A 185 10.81 -1.53 13.80
N LYS A 186 9.82 -2.36 13.47
CA LYS A 186 10.06 -3.74 13.07
C LYS A 186 10.41 -3.64 11.59
N GLY A 187 11.69 -3.32 11.35
CA GLY A 187 12.21 -3.09 10.02
C GLY A 187 12.00 -4.31 9.13
N GLU A 188 12.14 -4.09 7.83
CA GLU A 188 12.52 -5.11 6.87
C GLU A 188 13.44 -6.12 7.57
N LYS A 189 13.17 -7.41 7.36
CA LYS A 189 14.04 -8.48 7.87
C LYS A 189 15.41 -8.34 7.20
N LYS A 190 16.29 -7.56 7.82
CA LYS A 190 17.64 -7.27 7.34
C LYS A 190 18.46 -8.55 7.46
N MET A 191 18.91 -9.08 6.32
CA MET A 191 19.75 -10.26 6.23
C MET A 191 21.03 -10.03 7.05
N THR A 192 21.36 -10.98 7.92
CA THR A 192 22.57 -10.99 8.73
C THR A 192 23.51 -12.04 8.15
N LEU A 193 24.58 -11.57 7.49
CA LEU A 193 25.63 -12.44 6.94
C LEU A 193 26.71 -12.63 7.99
N SER A 194 27.16 -13.86 8.18
CA SER A 194 28.17 -14.23 9.17
C SER A 194 29.30 -15.02 8.54
N PHE A 195 30.55 -14.67 8.86
CA PHE A 195 31.73 -15.36 8.35
C PHE A 195 32.95 -15.18 9.26
N VAL A 196 33.98 -15.99 9.05
CA VAL A 196 35.28 -15.87 9.72
C VAL A 196 36.34 -15.50 8.68
N TYR A 197 37.19 -14.53 9.00
CA TYR A 197 38.34 -14.17 8.17
C TYR A 197 39.57 -13.93 9.05
N LYS A 198 40.68 -14.61 8.76
CA LYS A 198 41.94 -14.55 9.53
C LYS A 198 41.77 -14.73 11.05
N GLY A 199 40.87 -15.63 11.46
CA GLY A 199 40.59 -15.91 12.87
C GLY A 199 39.65 -14.93 13.57
N THR A 200 39.20 -13.88 12.87
CA THR A 200 38.24 -12.90 13.37
C THR A 200 36.84 -13.20 12.82
N GLY A 201 35.81 -13.17 13.66
CA GLY A 201 34.43 -13.30 13.24
C GLY A 201 33.87 -11.97 12.74
N TYR A 202 33.06 -12.00 11.69
CA TYR A 202 32.44 -10.80 11.11
C TYR A 202 30.94 -11.02 10.92
N SER A 203 30.15 -10.00 11.26
CA SER A 203 28.75 -9.90 10.86
C SER A 203 28.56 -8.70 9.94
N ALA A 204 27.85 -8.88 8.83
CA ALA A 204 27.36 -7.78 8.01
C ALA A 204 25.84 -7.67 8.16
N VAL A 205 25.37 -6.49 8.56
CA VAL A 205 23.96 -6.14 8.69
C VAL A 205 23.76 -4.80 8.02
N ASP A 206 22.95 -4.76 6.95
CA ASP A 206 22.50 -3.51 6.33
C ASP A 206 23.64 -2.55 5.93
N GLY A 207 24.64 -3.06 5.23
CA GLY A 207 25.79 -2.26 4.82
C GLY A 207 26.70 -1.81 5.97
N THR A 208 26.54 -2.37 7.17
CA THR A 208 27.49 -2.21 8.28
C THR A 208 28.18 -3.55 8.58
N MET A 209 29.51 -3.55 8.58
CA MET A 209 30.33 -4.71 8.94
C MET A 209 30.90 -4.53 10.34
N ILE A 210 30.70 -5.52 11.20
CA ILE A 210 31.16 -5.51 12.59
C ILE A 210 32.08 -6.72 12.78
N ALA A 211 33.29 -6.47 13.29
CA ALA A 211 34.24 -7.50 13.67
C ALA A 211 34.08 -7.85 15.15
N PHE A 212 34.16 -9.14 15.48
CA PHE A 212 34.06 -9.65 16.84
C PHE A 212 35.25 -10.56 17.14
N SER A 213 35.88 -10.33 18.29
CA SER A 213 36.89 -11.21 18.87
C SER A 213 36.33 -12.05 20.03
N ASP A 214 35.13 -11.73 20.53
CA ASP A 214 34.46 -12.45 21.62
C ASP A 214 33.44 -13.47 21.09
N GLY A 215 33.69 -14.74 21.38
CA GLY A 215 32.84 -15.86 20.95
C GLY A 215 31.44 -15.89 21.58
N GLN A 216 31.24 -15.33 22.79
CA GLN A 216 29.92 -15.29 23.41
C GLN A 216 29.01 -14.25 22.75
N VAL A 217 29.56 -13.07 22.45
CA VAL A 217 28.84 -12.02 21.70
C VAL A 217 28.45 -12.53 20.32
N TRP A 218 29.34 -13.31 19.70
CA TRP A 218 29.11 -13.95 18.40
C TRP A 218 27.93 -14.93 18.41
N GLU A 219 27.88 -15.85 19.38
CA GLU A 219 26.77 -16.80 19.47
C GLU A 219 25.43 -16.12 19.74
N TRP A 220 25.41 -15.05 20.54
CA TRP A 220 24.20 -14.30 20.82
C TRP A 220 23.61 -13.64 19.56
N ILE A 221 24.46 -13.04 18.73
CA ILE A 221 24.05 -12.43 17.45
C ILE A 221 23.51 -13.49 16.49
N LYS A 222 24.20 -14.63 16.35
CA LYS A 222 23.73 -15.74 15.51
C LYS A 222 22.40 -16.30 15.98
N GLN A 223 22.20 -16.50 17.28
CA GLN A 223 20.94 -16.96 17.84
C GLN A 223 19.80 -15.95 17.59
N GLY A 224 20.08 -14.66 17.74
CA GLY A 224 19.13 -13.60 17.42
C GLY A 224 18.72 -13.60 15.95
N ALA A 225 19.68 -13.70 15.03
CA ALA A 225 19.43 -13.73 13.59
C ALA A 225 18.70 -15.00 13.14
N ARG A 226 19.06 -16.18 13.70
CA ARG A 226 18.38 -17.46 13.42
C ARG A 226 16.92 -17.45 13.90
N LYS A 227 16.67 -16.91 15.09
CA LYS A 227 15.31 -16.76 15.63
C LYS A 227 14.42 -15.87 14.75
N ASN A 228 15.03 -14.93 14.03
CA ASN A 228 14.33 -14.01 13.13
C ASN A 228 14.24 -14.50 11.68
N ASP A 229 14.82 -15.66 11.37
CA ASP A 229 14.91 -16.24 10.02
C ASP A 229 15.61 -15.29 9.02
N THR A 230 16.70 -14.66 9.46
CA THR A 230 17.49 -13.70 8.66
C THR A 230 18.97 -14.06 8.57
N HIS A 231 19.39 -15.19 9.13
CA HIS A 231 20.79 -15.58 9.27
C HIS A 231 21.28 -16.37 8.05
N VAL A 232 22.41 -15.94 7.50
CA VAL A 232 23.15 -16.68 6.46
C VAL A 232 24.60 -16.84 6.91
N GLU A 233 25.08 -18.08 6.94
CA GLU A 233 26.43 -18.44 7.38
C GLU A 233 27.30 -18.81 6.17
N LEU A 234 28.33 -18.01 5.92
CA LEU A 234 29.23 -18.17 4.77
C LEU A 234 30.49 -18.99 5.11
N GLY A 235 30.68 -19.34 6.40
CA GLY A 235 31.84 -20.09 6.87
C GLY A 235 33.13 -19.25 6.94
N THR A 236 34.28 -19.89 6.72
CA THR A 236 35.59 -19.20 6.71
C THR A 236 35.92 -18.74 5.30
N LEU A 237 36.17 -17.44 5.12
CA LEU A 237 36.53 -16.86 3.82
C LEU A 237 38.05 -16.85 3.62
N SER A 238 38.48 -17.14 2.41
CA SER A 238 39.84 -16.86 1.92
C SER A 238 40.04 -15.36 1.61
N ASP A 239 41.29 -14.92 1.44
CA ASP A 239 41.63 -13.53 1.09
C ASP A 239 40.94 -13.03 -0.20
N SER A 240 40.77 -13.91 -1.19
CA SER A 240 40.07 -13.57 -2.45
C SER A 240 38.55 -13.41 -2.23
N GLN A 241 37.94 -14.32 -1.46
CA GLN A 241 36.52 -14.26 -1.12
C GLN A 241 36.19 -13.04 -0.24
N TYR A 242 37.05 -12.73 0.73
CA TYR A 242 36.89 -11.55 1.58
C TYR A 242 36.96 -10.25 0.76
N LYS A 243 37.92 -10.12 -0.16
CA LYS A 243 38.03 -8.94 -1.06
C LYS A 243 36.82 -8.80 -1.99
N LEU A 244 36.31 -9.90 -2.51
CA LEU A 244 35.09 -9.89 -3.32
C LEU A 244 33.89 -9.46 -2.48
N PHE A 245 33.78 -9.96 -1.25
CA PHE A 245 32.72 -9.62 -0.32
C PHE A 245 32.72 -8.12 0.04
N THR A 246 33.86 -7.57 0.46
CA THR A 246 33.94 -6.14 0.82
C THR A 246 33.66 -5.24 -0.37
N LYS A 247 34.12 -5.62 -1.56
CA LYS A 247 33.83 -4.91 -2.82
C LYS A 247 32.35 -4.96 -3.19
N ALA A 248 31.70 -6.12 -3.11
CA ALA A 248 30.30 -6.30 -3.49
C ALA A 248 29.35 -5.49 -2.60
N TYR A 249 29.71 -5.29 -1.34
CA TYR A 249 28.90 -4.57 -0.36
C TYR A 249 29.37 -3.14 -0.08
N ASN A 250 30.34 -2.62 -0.86
CA ASN A 250 30.94 -1.29 -0.67
C ASN A 250 31.41 -1.01 0.77
N PHE A 251 31.94 -2.04 1.43
CA PHE A 251 32.64 -1.83 2.70
C PHE A 251 33.99 -1.20 2.36
N GLU A 252 34.11 0.12 2.55
CA GLU A 252 35.40 0.80 2.47
C GLU A 252 36.37 0.14 3.47
N LEU A 253 37.57 -0.21 2.98
CA LEU A 253 38.66 -0.76 3.79
C LEU A 253 39.48 0.35 4.41
#